data_AF-A0A329E915-F1
#
_entry.id   AF-A0A329E915-F1
#
_cell.length_a   1.000
_cell.length_b   1.000
_cell.length_c   1.000
_cell.angle_alpha   90.00
_cell.angle_beta   90.00
_cell.angle_gamma   90.00
#
_symmetry.space_group_name_H-M   'P 1'
#
loop_
_entity.id
_entity.type
_entity.pdbx_description
1 polymer ?
#
loop_
_entity_poly.entity_id
_entity_poly.type
_entity_poly.pdbx_seq_one_letter_code
_entity_poly.pdbx_strand_id
1 'polypeptide(L)' 'MRGKVNIINTGDDLERSDLSIDRVVEMATISVRYDDAPYPDNYDHSLKEGDDGYIEPVWRFEEEIEQSVLDRFGISRISI' A
#
# COMPACT_ATOMS: atom_id res chain seq x y z
N MET A 1 9.54 -24.93 -20.68
CA MET A 1 8.85 -25.30 -19.43
C MET A 1 7.93 -24.16 -19.04
N ARG A 2 6.60 -24.33 -19.08
CA ARG A 2 5.66 -23.36 -18.49
C ARG A 2 5.64 -23.64 -17.00
N GLY A 3 6.30 -22.81 -16.20
CA GLY A 3 6.23 -22.89 -14.75
C GLY A 3 4.76 -22.78 -14.32
N LYS A 4 4.28 -23.73 -13.52
CA LYS A 4 2.99 -23.57 -12.83
C LYS A 4 3.17 -22.41 -11.86
N VAL A 5 2.61 -21.25 -12.19
CA VAL A 5 2.48 -20.15 -11.25
C VAL A 5 1.35 -20.55 -10.30
N ASN A 6 1.68 -20.79 -9.04
CA ASN A 6 0.67 -20.91 -8.00
C ASN A 6 0.25 -19.48 -7.63
N ILE A 7 -1.01 -19.16 -7.86
CA ILE A 7 -1.60 -17.89 -7.45
C ILE A 7 -2.01 -18.06 -5.99
N ILE A 8 -1.48 -17.22 -5.11
CA ILE A 8 -1.73 -17.29 -3.66
C ILE A 8 -2.52 -16.03 -3.30
N ASN A 9 -3.83 -16.19 -3.10
CA ASN A 9 -4.75 -15.06 -2.90
C ASN A 9 -5.69 -15.23 -1.72
N THR A 10 -5.69 -16.40 -1.07
CA THR A 10 -6.58 -16.76 0.03
C THR A 10 -5.82 -17.45 1.16
N GLY A 11 -6.41 -17.52 2.36
CA GLY A 11 -5.88 -18.29 3.48
C GLY A 11 -5.67 -19.78 3.14
N ASP A 12 -6.59 -20.38 2.39
CA ASP A 12 -6.48 -21.78 1.94
C ASP A 12 -5.28 -22.00 1.00
N ASP A 13 -4.96 -21.01 0.16
CA ASP A 13 -3.76 -21.05 -0.70
C ASP A 13 -2.48 -20.90 0.11
N LEU A 14 -2.54 -20.09 1.17
CA LEU A 14 -1.43 -19.87 2.09
C LEU A 14 -1.10 -21.16 2.87
N GLU A 15 -2.11 -21.83 3.43
CA GLU A 15 -1.93 -23.13 4.14
C GLU A 15 -1.33 -24.23 3.25
N ARG A 16 -1.59 -24.17 1.95
CA ARG A 16 -1.05 -25.10 0.95
C ARG A 16 0.29 -24.68 0.37
N SER A 17 0.80 -23.53 0.80
CA SER A 17 2.09 -22.98 0.39
C SER A 17 3.10 -23.01 1.56
N ASP A 18 4.39 -23.00 1.24
CA ASP A 18 5.45 -22.88 2.25
C ASP A 18 5.72 -21.41 2.66
N LEU A 19 4.76 -20.49 2.46
CA LEU A 19 4.94 -19.08 2.81
C LEU A 19 4.75 -18.86 4.31
N SER A 20 5.73 -18.19 4.92
CA SER A 20 5.61 -17.75 6.31
C SER A 20 4.68 -16.54 6.42
N ILE A 21 4.13 -16.36 7.63
CA ILE A 21 3.36 -15.15 7.97
C ILE A 21 4.19 -13.90 7.70
N ASP A 22 5.47 -13.87 8.07
CA ASP A 22 6.37 -12.74 7.83
C ASP A 22 6.43 -12.33 6.35
N ARG A 23 6.41 -13.32 5.44
CA ARG A 23 6.39 -13.04 4.00
C ARG A 23 5.05 -12.48 3.53
N VAL A 24 3.95 -12.88 4.15
CA VAL A 24 2.63 -12.30 3.90
C VAL A 24 2.57 -10.87 4.41
N VAL A 25 3.18 -10.56 5.56
CA VAL A 25 3.33 -9.19 6.06
C VAL A 25 4.13 -8.34 5.09
N GLU A 26 5.29 -8.83 4.65
CA GLU A 26 6.13 -8.12 3.68
C GLU A 26 5.37 -7.83 2.37
N MET A 27 4.55 -8.78 1.91
CA MET A 27 3.69 -8.59 0.73
C MET A 27 2.56 -7.58 0.98
N ALA A 28 2.06 -7.48 2.22
CA ALA A 28 1.02 -6.54 2.61
C ALA A 28 1.59 -5.15 2.95
N THR A 29 2.89 -5.03 3.21
CA THR A 29 3.56 -3.75 3.41
C THR A 29 3.61 -2.98 2.09
N ILE A 30 2.92 -1.85 2.07
CA ILE A 30 2.86 -0.93 0.95
C ILE A 30 3.52 0.40 1.35
N SER A 31 4.09 1.09 0.36
CA SER A 31 4.53 2.47 0.54
C SER A 31 3.39 3.40 0.18
N VAL A 32 2.89 4.15 1.15
CA VAL A 32 1.84 5.16 0.98
C VAL A 32 2.49 6.53 0.88
N ARG A 33 2.01 7.35 -0.07
CA ARG A 33 2.48 8.71 -0.27
C ARG A 33 1.41 9.70 0.20
N TYR A 34 1.80 10.55 1.14
CA TYR A 34 1.01 11.65 1.66
C TYR A 34 1.50 12.98 1.09
N ASP A 35 0.56 13.86 0.76
CA ASP A 35 0.84 15.25 0.43
C ASP A 35 0.54 16.11 1.64
N ASP A 36 1.59 16.59 2.29
CA ASP A 36 1.50 17.41 3.50
C ASP A 36 1.60 18.92 3.18
N ALA A 37 1.50 19.31 1.90
CA ALA A 37 1.52 20.72 1.53
C ALA A 37 0.31 21.46 2.13
N PRO A 38 0.51 22.66 2.71
CA PRO A 38 -0.56 23.45 3.30
C PRO A 38 -1.36 24.16 2.20
N TYR A 39 -2.31 23.44 1.59
CA TYR A 39 -3.23 24.01 0.62
C TYR A 39 -4.33 24.85 1.30
N PRO A 40 -4.66 26.04 0.80
CA PRO A 40 -5.86 26.75 1.22
C PRO A 40 -7.14 26.01 0.81
N ASP A 41 -8.25 26.22 1.52
CA ASP A 41 -9.53 25.50 1.30
C ASP A 41 -10.07 25.58 -0.14
N ASN A 42 -9.71 26.64 -0.87
CA ASN A 42 -10.12 26.90 -2.24
C ASN A 42 -9.00 26.68 -3.27
N TYR A 43 -7.97 25.90 -2.92
CA TYR A 43 -6.86 25.59 -3.80
C TYR A 43 -7.32 24.79 -5.04
N ASP A 44 -6.91 25.23 -6.21
CA ASP A 44 -7.16 24.52 -7.46
C ASP A 44 -6.07 23.46 -7.69
N HIS A 45 -6.39 22.20 -7.39
CA HIS A 45 -5.48 21.06 -7.59
C HIS A 45 -5.21 20.72 -9.06
N SER A 46 -5.81 21.43 -10.02
CA SER A 46 -5.48 21.28 -11.45
C SER A 46 -4.30 22.15 -11.91
N LEU A 47 -3.85 23.09 -11.06
CA LEU A 47 -2.68 23.94 -11.33
C LEU A 47 -1.42 23.11 -11.49
N LYS A 48 -0.55 23.55 -12.39
CA LYS A 48 0.73 22.90 -12.70
C LYS A 48 1.89 23.76 -12.27
N GLU A 49 3.06 23.14 -12.20
CA GLU A 49 4.31 23.84 -11.94
C GLU A 49 4.49 25.02 -12.92
N GLY A 50 4.65 26.22 -12.36
CA GLY A 50 4.80 27.46 -13.11
C GLY A 50 3.50 28.25 -13.32
N ASP A 51 2.33 27.67 -13.01
CA ASP A 51 1.07 28.42 -12.98
C ASP A 51 1.02 29.35 -11.75
N ASP A 52 0.33 30.49 -11.91
CA ASP A 52 0.16 31.43 -10.80
C ASP A 52 -0.68 30.79 -9.68
N GLY A 53 -0.17 30.90 -8.45
CA GLY A 53 -0.78 30.26 -7.29
C GLY A 53 -0.48 28.77 -7.11
N TYR A 54 0.32 28.13 -7.98
CA TYR A 54 0.74 26.74 -7.77
C TYR A 54 1.54 26.58 -6.47
N ILE A 55 1.15 25.60 -5.66
CA ILE A 55 1.83 25.18 -4.44
C ILE A 55 2.45 23.82 -4.71
N GLU A 56 3.76 23.71 -4.49
CA GLU A 56 4.49 22.46 -4.65
C GLU A 56 4.08 21.46 -3.55
N PRO A 57 3.66 20.22 -3.92
CA PRO A 57 3.36 19.17 -2.97
C PRO A 57 4.53 18.84 -2.04
N VAL A 58 4.21 18.53 -0.78
CA VAL A 58 5.22 18.08 0.20
C VAL A 58 5.03 16.59 0.42
N TRP A 59 5.83 15.79 -0.29
CA TRP A 59 5.69 14.34 -0.24
C TRP A 59 6.30 13.73 1.01
N ARG A 60 5.47 13.01 1.77
CA ARG A 60 5.89 12.10 2.84
C ARG A 60 5.57 10.67 2.45
N PHE A 61 6.52 9.77 2.62
CA PHE A 61 6.35 8.35 2.33
C PHE A 61 6.36 7.57 3.63
N GLU A 62 5.33 6.76 3.84
CA GLU A 62 5.21 5.90 5.03
C GLU A 62 4.99 4.45 4.59
N GLU A 63 5.53 3.52 5.37
CA GLU A 63 5.24 2.11 5.20
C GLU A 63 4.02 1.76 6.03
N GLU A 64 3.01 1.20 5.38
CA GLU A 64 1.79 0.77 6.03
C GLU A 64 1.47 -0.65 5.62
N ILE A 65 0.89 -1.40 6.56
CA ILE A 65 0.41 -2.74 6.26
C ILE A 65 -1.02 -2.61 5.75
N GLU A 66 -1.24 -3.02 4.51
CA GLU A 66 -2.57 -3.07 3.93
C GLU A 66 -3.37 -4.20 4.58
N GLN A 67 -4.19 -3.86 5.57
CA GLN A 67 -5.00 -4.83 6.31
C GLN A 67 -5.92 -5.65 5.39
N SER A 68 -6.35 -5.08 4.26
CA SER A 68 -7.16 -5.78 3.25
C SER A 68 -6.46 -7.02 2.66
N VAL A 69 -5.13 -6.99 2.57
CA VAL A 69 -4.31 -8.11 2.11
C VAL A 69 -4.21 -9.16 3.20
N LEU A 70 -3.98 -8.75 4.45
CA LEU A 70 -3.93 -9.66 5.60
C LEU A 70 -5.26 -10.39 5.82
N ASP A 71 -6.39 -9.69 5.65
CA ASP A 71 -7.73 -10.25 5.83
C ASP A 71 -8.02 -11.37 4.83
N ARG A 72 -7.49 -11.29 3.59
CA ARG A 72 -7.60 -12.37 2.60
C ARG A 72 -6.94 -13.66 3.05
N PHE A 73 -5.91 -13.55 3.88
CA PHE A 73 -5.19 -14.66 4.47
C PHE A 73 -5.72 -15.06 5.86
N GLY A 74 -6.81 -14.45 6.34
CA GLY A 74 -7.39 -14.72 7.64
C GLY A 74 -6.56 -14.18 8.82
N ILE A 75 -5.63 -13.27 8.56
CA ILE A 75 -4.72 -12.71 9.58
C ILE A 75 -5.38 -11.48 10.20
N SER A 76 -6.07 -11.69 11.33
CA SER A 76 -6.95 -10.68 11.92
C SER A 76 -6.28 -9.67 12.86
N ARG A 77 -4.99 -9.80 13.17
CA ARG A 77 -4.20 -8.83 13.95
C ARG A 77 -2.73 -9.22 14.00
N ILE A 78 -1.86 -8.32 13.57
CA ILE A 78 -0.43 -8.40 13.85
C ILE A 78 -0.14 -7.25 14.80
N SER A 79 0.20 -7.58 16.05
CA SER A 79 0.73 -6.59 16.99
C SER A 79 2.23 -6.51 16.70
N ILE A 80 2.66 -5.37 16.16
CA ILE A 80 4.08 -5.04 15.94
C ILE A 80 4.62 -4.37 17.20
#